data_AF-A0A9E5LEP4-F1
#
_entry.id   AF-A0A9E5LEP4-F1
#
_cell.length_a   1.000
_cell.length_b   1.000
_cell.length_c   1.000
_cell.angle_alpha   90.00
_cell.angle_beta   90.00
_cell.angle_gamma   90.00
#
_symmetry.space_group_name_H-M   'P 1'
#
loop_
_entity.id
_entity.type
_entity.pdbx_description
1 polymer ?
#
loop_
_entity_poly.entity_id
_entity_poly.type
_entity_poly.pdbx_seq_one_letter_code
_entity_poly.pdbx_strand_id
1 'polypeptide(L)'
;MSDAHLKPETKAQLEQVSVATLATALFKRGLRHQVIQDVRPVKPKARNMVGPAFTLRYIPAREDRNQLVVFRDPKHPQRHAIETCPAGHVLVMDSRRDPSMASAGDILITRLMVRGGAGVV
;
A
#
# COMPACT_ATOMS: atom_id res chain seq x y z
N MET A 1 -2.90 6.73 15.83
CA MET A 1 -3.24 6.84 14.39
C MET A 1 -4.74 7.04 14.33
N SER A 2 -5.22 8.07 13.66
CA SER A 2 -6.66 8.37 13.59
C SER A 2 -7.40 7.17 12.97
N ASP A 3 -8.39 6.64 13.69
CA ASP A 3 -9.38 5.66 13.21
C ASP A 3 -10.28 6.32 12.15
N ALA A 4 -9.69 6.69 11.02
CA ALA A 4 -10.43 7.21 9.88
C ALA A 4 -11.15 6.03 9.21
N HIS A 5 -12.26 5.61 9.79
CA HIS A 5 -13.15 4.61 9.22
C HIS A 5 -13.73 5.16 7.91
N LEU A 6 -13.24 4.66 6.78
CA LEU A 6 -13.77 5.00 5.46
C LEU A 6 -15.21 4.48 5.38
N LYS A 7 -16.18 5.41 5.32
CA LYS A 7 -17.60 5.06 5.20
C LYS A 7 -17.84 4.22 3.94
N PRO A 8 -18.67 3.16 3.99
CA PRO A 8 -18.95 2.31 2.83
C PRO A 8 -19.46 3.08 1.62
N GLU A 9 -20.29 4.10 1.84
CA GLU A 9 -20.87 4.94 0.79
C GLU A 9 -19.79 5.76 0.09
N THR A 10 -18.86 6.34 0.86
CA THR A 10 -17.73 7.08 0.31
C THR A 10 -16.82 6.17 -0.50
N LYS A 11 -16.56 4.95 -0.01
CA LYS A 11 -15.78 3.95 -0.76
C LYS A 11 -16.44 3.63 -2.10
N ALA A 12 -17.74 3.33 -2.10
CA ALA A 12 -18.49 2.99 -3.30
C ALA A 12 -18.48 4.14 -4.33
N GLN A 13 -18.60 5.39 -3.87
CA GLN A 13 -18.47 6.57 -4.74
C GLN A 13 -17.07 6.68 -5.33
N LEU A 14 -16.02 6.55 -4.52
CA LEU A 14 -14.63 6.65 -4.98
C LEU A 14 -14.27 5.54 -5.98
N GLU A 15 -14.85 4.35 -5.86
CA GLU A 15 -14.64 3.24 -6.81
C GLU A 15 -15.13 3.58 -8.24
N GLN A 16 -16.06 4.53 -8.37
CA GLN A 16 -16.64 4.97 -9.65
C GLN A 16 -15.96 6.20 -10.26
N VAL A 17 -15.05 6.87 -9.54
CA VAL A 17 -14.41 8.11 -9.99
C VAL A 17 -13.01 7.82 -10.52
N SER A 18 -12.63 8.47 -11.62
CA SER A 18 -11.27 8.35 -12.17
C SER A 18 -10.23 9.02 -11.26
N VAL A 19 -9.01 8.49 -11.23
CA VAL A 19 -7.88 9.11 -10.50
C VAL A 19 -7.61 10.55 -10.99
N ALA A 20 -7.78 10.81 -12.30
CA ALA A 20 -7.60 12.15 -12.87
C ALA A 20 -8.62 13.14 -12.31
N THR A 21 -9.90 12.75 -12.24
CA THR A 21 -10.97 13.57 -11.66
C THR A 21 -10.72 13.87 -10.18
N LEU A 22 -10.30 12.87 -9.39
CA LEU A 22 -9.94 13.05 -7.99
C LEU A 22 -8.75 14.00 -7.83
N ALA A 23 -7.71 13.85 -8.65
CA ALA A 23 -6.55 14.74 -8.61
C ALA A 23 -6.96 16.20 -8.88
N THR A 24 -7.82 16.47 -9.87
CA THR A 24 -8.33 17.83 -10.12
C THR A 24 -9.18 18.36 -8.95
N ALA A 25 -10.03 17.52 -8.34
CA ALA A 25 -10.84 17.93 -7.20
C ALA A 25 -9.98 18.32 -5.98
N LEU A 26 -8.90 17.56 -5.73
CA LEU A 26 -7.94 17.85 -4.67
C LEU A 26 -7.06 19.07 -5.01
N PHE A 27 -6.71 19.27 -6.28
CA PHE A 27 -6.01 20.46 -6.78
C PHE A 27 -6.78 21.75 -6.49
N LYS A 28 -8.09 21.77 -6.75
CA LYS A 28 -8.97 22.89 -6.42
C LYS A 28 -9.00 23.19 -4.91
N ARG A 29 -8.64 22.23 -4.06
CA ARG A 29 -8.52 22.37 -2.60
C ARG A 29 -7.09 22.70 -2.12
N GLY A 30 -6.18 23.01 -3.05
CA GLY A 30 -4.81 23.44 -2.74
C GLY A 30 -3.78 22.30 -2.63
N LEU A 31 -4.20 21.05 -2.77
CA LEU A 31 -3.27 19.92 -2.79
C LEU A 31 -2.72 19.77 -4.22
N ARG A 32 -1.39 19.82 -4.43
CA ARG A 32 -0.81 19.81 -5.80
C ARG A 32 -0.04 18.54 -6.21
N HIS A 33 0.29 17.65 -5.28
CA HIS A 33 1.01 16.39 -5.54
C HIS A 33 0.20 15.17 -5.03
N GLN A 34 -0.78 14.70 -5.81
CA GLN A 34 -1.72 13.63 -5.37
C GLN A 34 -1.34 12.23 -5.86
N VAL A 35 -0.50 12.13 -6.88
CA VAL A 35 -0.25 10.88 -7.62
C VAL A 35 1.22 10.51 -7.51
N ILE A 36 1.47 9.26 -7.12
CA ILE A 36 2.83 8.67 -7.11
C ILE A 36 3.23 8.42 -8.56
N GLN A 37 4.30 9.07 -9.00
CA GLN A 37 4.80 8.95 -10.37
C GLN A 37 5.44 7.58 -10.61
N ASP A 38 5.41 7.12 -11.86
CA ASP A 38 5.98 5.83 -12.30
C ASP A 38 5.42 4.56 -11.62
N VAL A 39 4.30 4.66 -10.92
CA VAL A 39 3.55 3.49 -10.41
C VAL A 39 2.50 3.06 -11.44
N ARG A 40 2.53 1.78 -11.83
CA ARG A 40 1.63 1.22 -12.84
C ARG A 40 0.99 -0.07 -12.34
N PRO A 41 -0.27 -0.36 -12.69
CA PRO A 41 -0.89 -1.62 -12.33
C PRO A 41 -0.18 -2.79 -13.02
N VAL A 42 0.05 -3.88 -12.29
CA VAL A 42 0.64 -5.12 -12.84
C VAL A 42 -0.24 -5.72 -13.95
N LYS A 43 -1.56 -5.53 -13.86
CA LYS A 43 -2.53 -5.89 -14.90
C LYS A 43 -3.74 -4.95 -14.86
N PRO A 44 -4.43 -4.71 -15.99
CA PRO A 44 -5.73 -4.04 -15.98
C PRO A 44 -6.71 -4.77 -15.05
N LYS A 45 -7.51 -4.00 -14.30
CA LYS A 45 -8.56 -4.53 -13.42
C LYS A 45 -9.88 -3.89 -13.79
N ALA A 46 -10.98 -4.65 -13.62
CA ALA A 46 -12.33 -4.17 -13.91
C ALA A 46 -12.84 -3.09 -12.94
N ARG A 47 -12.18 -2.93 -11.78
CA ARG A 47 -12.58 -1.97 -10.75
C ARG A 47 -11.38 -1.22 -10.20
N ASN A 48 -11.61 0.02 -9.78
CA ASN A 48 -10.63 0.83 -9.06
C ASN A 48 -10.32 0.23 -7.69
N MET A 49 -9.07 0.40 -7.24
CA MET A 49 -8.63 -0.01 -5.91
C MET A 49 -8.78 1.15 -4.93
N VAL A 50 -9.66 1.02 -3.94
CA VAL A 50 -9.94 2.06 -2.95
C VAL A 50 -9.90 1.46 -1.54
N GLY A 51 -9.17 2.13 -0.65
CA GLY A 51 -9.12 1.79 0.77
C GLY A 51 -8.23 2.77 1.54
N PRO A 52 -8.34 2.83 2.88
CA PRO A 52 -7.42 3.61 3.68
C PRO A 52 -5.97 3.09 3.51
N ALA A 53 -5.00 3.99 3.55
CA ALA A 53 -3.59 3.62 3.40
C ALA A 53 -3.05 3.03 4.71
N PHE A 54 -2.49 1.82 4.62
CA PHE A 54 -1.65 1.23 5.67
C PHE A 54 -0.21 1.24 5.16
N THR A 55 0.69 1.94 5.84
CA THR A 55 2.00 2.29 5.26
C THR A 55 3.13 1.45 5.82
N LEU A 56 4.05 1.04 4.94
CA LEU A 56 5.32 0.42 5.27
C LEU A 56 6.44 1.17 4.56
N ARG A 57 7.50 1.50 5.29
CA ARG A 57 8.64 2.23 4.74
C ARG A 57 9.92 1.42 4.89
N TYR A 58 10.65 1.27 3.79
CA TYR A 58 11.95 0.64 3.77
C TYR A 58 13.05 1.68 4.02
N ILE A 59 14.10 1.26 4.70
CA ILE A 59 15.30 2.05 4.97
C ILE A 59 16.52 1.32 4.41
N PRO A 60 17.65 2.02 4.14
CA PRO A 60 18.88 1.35 3.73
C PRO A 60 19.22 0.21 4.69
N ALA A 61 19.47 -0.97 4.12
CA ALA A 61 19.92 -2.11 4.90
C ALA A 61 21.33 -1.86 5.44
N ARG A 62 21.55 -2.31 6.66
CA ARG A 62 22.87 -2.38 7.26
C ARG A 62 23.36 -3.82 7.15
N GLU A 63 24.43 -4.05 6.39
CA GLU A 63 24.94 -5.40 6.14
C GLU A 63 25.32 -6.13 7.43
N ASP A 64 25.80 -5.40 8.43
CA ASP A 64 26.16 -5.94 9.74
C ASP A 64 24.94 -6.33 10.59
N ARG A 65 23.72 -5.90 10.24
CA ARG A 65 22.48 -6.16 10.98
C ARG A 65 21.42 -6.94 10.20
N ASN A 66 21.36 -6.79 8.88
CA ASN A 66 20.30 -7.31 8.03
C ASN A 66 20.66 -8.70 7.47
N GLN A 67 21.02 -9.61 8.36
CA GLN A 67 21.34 -11.00 8.01
C GLN A 67 20.07 -11.85 7.93
N LEU A 68 20.10 -12.99 7.23
CA LEU A 68 18.92 -13.84 7.01
C LEU A 68 18.18 -14.26 8.30
N VAL A 69 18.89 -14.34 9.44
CA VAL A 69 18.30 -14.69 10.73
C VAL A 69 17.20 -13.73 11.18
N VAL A 70 17.25 -12.45 10.79
CA VAL A 70 16.26 -11.44 11.19
C VAL A 70 14.86 -11.74 10.65
N PHE A 71 14.77 -12.43 9.50
CA PHE A 71 13.48 -12.81 8.91
C PHE A 71 12.78 -13.94 9.66
N ARG A 72 13.47 -14.62 10.59
CA ARG A 72 12.86 -15.62 11.48
C ARG A 72 12.01 -14.97 12.57
N ASP A 73 12.24 -13.68 12.88
CA ASP A 73 11.47 -12.94 13.86
C ASP A 73 10.03 -12.69 13.34
N PRO A 74 8.98 -13.21 14.01
CA PRO A 74 7.60 -12.90 13.64
C PRO A 74 7.27 -11.41 13.68
N LYS A 75 8.01 -10.63 14.47
CA LYS A 75 7.88 -9.17 14.58
C LYS A 75 8.64 -8.41 13.51
N HIS A 76 9.32 -9.08 12.58
CA HIS A 76 9.98 -8.43 11.46
C HIS A 76 9.00 -7.47 10.75
N PRO A 77 9.33 -6.18 10.55
CA PRO A 77 8.36 -5.15 10.16
C PRO A 77 7.54 -5.48 8.92
N GLN A 78 8.16 -6.12 7.93
CA GLN A 78 7.48 -6.56 6.71
C GLN A 78 6.39 -7.61 7.00
N ARG A 79 6.68 -8.60 7.83
CA ARG A 79 5.71 -9.63 8.22
C ARG A 79 4.64 -9.04 9.11
N HIS A 80 5.05 -8.21 10.06
CA HIS A 80 4.14 -7.50 10.95
C HIS A 80 3.12 -6.68 10.15
N ALA A 81 3.58 -5.89 9.15
CA ALA A 81 2.69 -5.09 8.32
C ALA A 81 1.64 -5.95 7.58
N ILE A 82 2.02 -7.11 7.06
CA ILE A 82 1.07 -8.04 6.42
C ILE A 82 0.06 -8.59 7.43
N GLU A 83 0.53 -8.97 8.62
CA GLU A 83 -0.32 -9.55 9.66
C GLU A 83 -1.15 -8.53 10.45
N THR A 84 -0.91 -7.24 10.31
CA THR A 84 -1.68 -6.19 10.99
C THR A 84 -2.42 -5.25 10.06
N CYS A 85 -2.20 -5.33 8.74
CA CYS A 85 -3.00 -4.61 7.77
C CYS A 85 -4.49 -4.98 7.92
N PRO A 86 -5.38 -4.02 8.24
CA PRO A 86 -6.80 -4.31 8.43
C PRO A 86 -7.49 -4.62 7.09
N ALA A 87 -8.58 -5.39 7.14
CA ALA A 87 -9.38 -5.68 5.97
C ALA A 87 -9.84 -4.39 5.28
N GLY A 88 -9.85 -4.38 3.95
CA GLY A 88 -10.23 -3.24 3.13
C GLY A 88 -9.19 -2.12 3.03
N HIS A 89 -8.04 -2.21 3.70
CA HIS A 89 -6.94 -1.26 3.56
C HIS A 89 -6.07 -1.57 2.34
N VAL A 90 -5.41 -0.54 1.82
CA VAL A 90 -4.37 -0.66 0.79
C VAL A 90 -3.01 -0.55 1.47
N LEU A 91 -2.19 -1.60 1.35
CA LEU A 91 -0.81 -1.57 1.83
C LEU A 91 0.03 -0.72 0.88
N VAL A 92 0.61 0.38 1.35
CA VAL A 92 1.44 1.29 0.54
C VAL A 92 2.89 1.16 0.99
N MET A 93 3.77 0.72 0.10
CA MET A 93 5.15 0.34 0.40
C MET A 93 6.16 1.32 -0.22
N ASP A 94 6.73 2.20 0.60
CA ASP A 94 7.81 3.09 0.14
C ASP A 94 9.14 2.32 0.09
N SER A 95 9.57 2.01 -1.13
CA SER A 95 10.81 1.28 -1.45
C SER A 95 11.90 2.21 -1.98
N ARG A 96 11.79 3.54 -1.73
CA ARG A 96 12.80 4.54 -2.10
C ARG A 96 13.15 4.61 -3.59
N ARG A 97 12.29 4.09 -4.47
CA ARG A 97 12.54 3.93 -5.91
C ARG A 97 13.82 3.12 -6.21
N ASP A 98 14.20 2.21 -5.31
CA ASP A 98 15.36 1.34 -5.48
C ASP A 98 14.96 0.05 -6.20
N PRO A 99 15.37 -0.15 -7.47
CA PRO A 99 15.02 -1.35 -8.23
C PRO A 99 15.90 -2.57 -7.89
N SER A 100 16.94 -2.41 -7.07
CA SER A 100 17.88 -3.50 -6.75
C SER A 100 17.30 -4.53 -5.78
N MET A 101 16.17 -4.23 -5.13
CA MET A 101 15.54 -5.10 -4.15
C MET A 101 14.03 -5.21 -4.34
N ALA A 102 13.51 -6.42 -4.11
CA ALA A 102 12.08 -6.71 -4.10
C ALA A 102 11.47 -6.43 -2.72
N SER A 103 10.38 -5.67 -2.69
CA SER A 103 9.69 -5.31 -1.46
C SER A 103 8.71 -6.38 -0.98
N ALA A 104 8.10 -7.14 -1.89
CA ALA A 104 7.23 -8.27 -1.56
C ALA A 104 7.19 -9.29 -2.71
N GLY A 105 6.96 -10.55 -2.35
CA GLY A 105 6.70 -11.65 -3.28
C GLY A 105 5.30 -12.24 -3.09
N ASP A 106 5.02 -13.29 -3.86
CA ASP A 106 3.74 -14.03 -3.86
C ASP A 106 3.29 -14.51 -2.47
N ILE A 107 4.20 -14.98 -1.61
CA ILE A 107 3.88 -15.46 -0.26
C ILE A 107 3.20 -14.36 0.57
N LEU A 108 3.81 -13.17 0.61
CA LEU A 108 3.31 -12.05 1.41
C LEU A 108 2.05 -11.44 0.79
N ILE A 109 2.02 -11.30 -0.55
CA ILE A 109 0.85 -10.75 -1.24
C ILE A 109 -0.36 -11.68 -1.15
N THR A 110 -0.15 -12.99 -1.27
CA THR A 110 -1.21 -13.99 -1.07
C THR A 110 -1.74 -13.93 0.35
N ARG A 111 -0.85 -13.81 1.34
CA ARG A 111 -1.27 -13.67 2.75
C ARG A 111 -2.10 -12.41 2.98
N LEU A 112 -1.69 -11.26 2.43
CA LEU A 112 -2.47 -10.02 2.48
C LEU A 112 -3.85 -10.18 1.84
N MET A 113 -3.92 -10.87 0.71
CA MET A 113 -5.18 -11.17 0.02
C MET A 113 -6.12 -12.02 0.89
N VAL A 114 -5.62 -13.10 1.49
CA VAL A 114 -6.41 -13.97 2.40
C VAL A 114 -6.92 -13.18 3.62
N ARG A 115 -6.15 -12.19 4.09
CA ARG A 115 -6.55 -11.29 5.19
C ARG A 115 -7.55 -10.19 4.78
N GLY A 116 -7.91 -10.10 3.51
CA GLY A 116 -8.90 -9.15 3.01
C GLY A 116 -8.34 -7.75 2.73
N GLY A 117 -7.03 -7.59 2.53
CA GLY A 117 -6.47 -6.34 2.03
C GLY A 117 -7.09 -5.94 0.68
N ALA A 118 -7.42 -4.66 0.50
CA ALA A 118 -7.98 -4.15 -0.75
C ALA A 118 -6.95 -4.16 -1.91
N GLY A 119 -5.66 -4.08 -1.56
CA GLY A 119 -4.54 -4.32 -2.46
C GLY A 119 -3.23 -3.75 -1.94
N VAL A 120 -2.26 -3.61 -2.83
CA VAL A 120 -0.89 -3.15 -2.54
C VAL A 120 -0.44 -2.14 -3.60
N VAL A 121 0.29 -1.12 -3.16
CA VAL A 121 0.94 -0.10 -3.99
C VAL A 121 2.43 -0.06 -3.65
#